data_AF-J9FVM8-F1
#
_entry.id   AF-J9FVM8-F1
#
_cell.length_a   1.000
_cell.length_b   1.000
_cell.length_c   1.000
_cell.angle_alpha   90.00
_cell.angle_beta   90.00
_cell.angle_gamma   90.00
#
_symmetry.space_group_name_H-M   'P 1'
#
loop_
_entity.id
_entity.type
_entity.pdbx_description
1 polymer ?
#
loop_
_entity_poly.entity_id
_entity_poly.type
_entity_poly.pdbx_seq_one_letter_code
_entity_poly.pdbx_strand_id
1 'polypeptide(L)'
;NWTEQKLALLAELYPIETTSYTASVLGMCERAVKTKASQLGLQKTAKVKWLERIDYIRNHFGQCSYAEIGKELGLSRCYVRCLAHRMGLKRTPKEDYQVYSRIHSDLMRRERRRVIFGLTPITRIKVVSNRARVRLRSWLKSRGYIAGEEYGILYYTSDLHRIHESELRGTKLGLHFLPYPAEETLVISNFI
;
A
#
# COMPACT_ATOMS: atom_id res chain seq x y z
N ASN A 1 -23.31 4.99 53.70
CA ASN A 1 -24.15 3.86 53.23
C ASN A 1 -24.80 4.18 51.89
N TRP A 2 -24.98 3.16 51.05
CA TRP A 2 -25.72 3.27 49.79
C TRP A 2 -27.23 3.20 50.09
N THR A 3 -27.96 4.28 49.83
CA THR A 3 -29.42 4.33 49.93
C THR A 3 -30.06 4.04 48.57
N GLU A 4 -31.33 3.62 48.55
CA GLU A 4 -32.05 3.34 47.29
C GLU A 4 -32.07 4.55 46.34
N GLN A 5 -32.25 5.75 46.88
CA GLN A 5 -32.18 7.00 46.12
C GLN A 5 -30.80 7.20 45.44
N LYS A 6 -29.71 6.90 46.14
CA LYS A 6 -28.35 6.99 45.58
C LYS A 6 -28.10 5.92 44.51
N LEU A 7 -28.72 4.74 44.65
CA LEU A 7 -28.64 3.68 43.65
C LEU A 7 -29.41 4.06 42.37
N ALA A 8 -30.60 4.63 42.50
CA ALA A 8 -31.39 5.14 41.38
C ALA A 8 -30.65 6.25 40.62
N LEU A 9 -30.14 7.26 41.35
CA LEU A 9 -29.34 8.34 40.76
C LEU A 9 -28.06 7.84 40.09
N LEU A 10 -27.39 6.83 40.68
CA LEU A 10 -26.21 6.22 40.07
C LEU A 10 -26.57 5.52 38.76
N ALA A 11 -27.68 4.78 38.70
CA ALA A 11 -28.11 4.08 37.50
C ALA A 11 -28.47 5.04 36.35
N GLU A 12 -29.06 6.18 36.67
CA GLU A 12 -29.44 7.22 35.69
C GLU A 12 -28.22 8.00 35.17
N LEU A 13 -27.39 8.53 36.09
CA LEU A 13 -26.34 9.47 35.73
C LEU A 13 -25.06 8.77 35.26
N TYR A 14 -24.74 7.59 35.79
CA TYR A 14 -23.47 6.94 35.51
C TYR A 14 -23.23 6.65 34.03
N PRO A 15 -24.20 6.15 33.24
CA PRO A 15 -23.94 5.87 31.83
C PRO A 15 -23.60 7.12 31.01
N ILE A 16 -24.24 8.25 31.30
CA ILE A 16 -24.20 9.45 30.47
C ILE A 16 -23.11 10.42 30.93
N GLU A 17 -23.04 10.68 32.24
CA GLU A 17 -22.24 11.76 32.80
C GLU A 17 -20.79 11.38 33.10
N THR A 18 -19.94 12.35 33.39
CA THR A 18 -18.57 12.09 33.86
C THR A 18 -18.56 11.49 35.26
N THR A 19 -17.60 10.59 35.55
CA THR A 19 -17.52 9.95 36.87
C THR A 19 -17.31 10.96 38.00
N SER A 20 -16.59 12.06 37.72
CA SER A 20 -16.39 13.16 38.65
C SER A 20 -17.71 13.86 39.01
N TYR A 21 -18.52 14.21 38.01
CA TYR A 21 -19.85 14.79 38.23
C TYR A 21 -20.79 13.85 39.00
N THR A 22 -20.83 12.57 38.65
CA THR A 22 -21.64 11.60 39.39
C THR A 22 -21.20 11.45 40.85
N ALA A 23 -19.91 11.58 41.12
CA ALA A 23 -19.36 11.51 42.46
C ALA A 23 -19.73 12.75 43.29
N SER A 24 -19.69 13.95 42.69
CA SER A 24 -20.14 15.18 43.36
C SER A 24 -21.63 15.14 43.69
N VAL A 25 -22.49 14.70 42.77
CA VAL A 25 -23.94 14.61 42.99
C VAL A 25 -24.29 13.62 44.11
N LEU A 26 -23.59 12.48 44.19
CA LEU A 26 -23.82 11.47 45.22
C LEU A 26 -23.17 11.80 46.58
N GLY A 27 -22.31 12.83 46.62
CA GLY A 27 -21.49 13.17 47.78
C GLY A 27 -20.53 12.03 48.17
N MET A 28 -19.94 11.36 47.18
CA MET A 28 -19.05 10.21 47.38
C MET A 28 -17.76 10.38 46.59
N CYS A 29 -16.73 9.58 46.92
CA CYS A 29 -15.50 9.57 46.13
C CYS A 29 -15.69 8.78 44.81
N GLU A 30 -14.96 9.18 43.77
CA GLU A 30 -15.03 8.54 42.44
C GLU A 30 -14.76 7.04 42.49
N ARG A 31 -13.86 6.59 43.38
CA ARG A 31 -13.55 5.16 43.57
C ARG A 31 -14.78 4.39 44.04
N ALA A 32 -15.50 4.90 45.04
CA ALA A 32 -16.71 4.25 45.56
C ALA A 32 -17.80 4.15 44.47
N VAL A 33 -17.96 5.22 43.67
CA VAL A 33 -18.87 5.25 42.52
C VAL A 33 -18.48 4.20 41.48
N LYS A 34 -17.22 4.13 41.07
CA LYS A 34 -16.73 3.13 40.10
C LYS A 34 -16.93 1.70 40.61
N THR A 35 -16.56 1.44 41.86
CA THR A 35 -16.72 0.11 42.47
C THR A 35 -18.19 -0.28 42.51
N LYS A 36 -19.08 0.62 42.92
CA LYS A 36 -20.52 0.32 42.99
C LYS A 36 -21.15 0.16 41.61
N ALA A 37 -20.79 1.01 40.66
CA ALA A 37 -21.23 0.88 39.28
C ALA A 37 -20.79 -0.46 38.67
N SER A 38 -19.56 -0.90 38.94
CA SER A 38 -19.07 -2.22 38.53
C SER A 38 -19.86 -3.37 39.18
N GLN A 39 -20.21 -3.26 40.47
CA GLN A 39 -21.04 -4.26 41.16
C GLN A 39 -22.46 -4.34 40.58
N LEU A 40 -22.99 -3.22 40.10
CA LEU A 40 -24.31 -3.12 39.47
C LEU A 40 -24.28 -3.42 37.96
N GLY A 41 -23.10 -3.70 37.39
CA GLY A 41 -22.95 -3.93 35.95
C GLY A 41 -23.13 -2.68 35.07
N LEU A 42 -23.13 -1.48 35.66
CA LEU A 42 -23.31 -0.23 34.93
C LEU A 42 -22.05 0.08 34.09
N GLN A 43 -22.26 0.37 32.81
CA GLN A 43 -21.21 0.78 31.87
C GLN A 43 -21.43 2.21 31.39
N LYS A 44 -20.32 2.88 31.03
CA LYS A 44 -20.41 4.19 30.37
C LYS A 44 -20.97 4.03 28.96
N THR A 45 -21.86 4.93 28.58
CA THR A 45 -22.30 5.08 27.20
C THR A 45 -21.10 5.40 26.33
N ALA A 46 -20.96 4.68 25.22
CA ALA A 46 -19.90 4.95 24.26
C ALA A 46 -20.04 6.37 23.73
N LYS A 47 -18.93 7.10 23.66
CA LYS A 47 -18.91 8.46 23.09
C LYS A 47 -19.42 8.38 21.64
N VAL A 48 -20.27 9.32 21.22
CA VAL A 48 -20.85 9.35 19.85
C VAL A 48 -19.76 9.25 18.77
N LYS A 49 -18.70 10.06 18.88
CA LYS A 49 -17.53 10.01 17.98
C LYS A 49 -16.85 8.64 17.90
N TRP A 50 -16.91 7.84 18.96
CA TRP A 50 -16.36 6.49 18.96
C TRP A 50 -17.23 5.53 18.15
N LEU A 51 -18.56 5.64 18.29
CA LEU A 51 -19.52 4.85 17.51
C LEU A 51 -19.43 5.19 16.02
N GLU A 52 -19.38 6.48 15.67
CA GLU A 52 -19.21 6.95 14.29
C GLU A 52 -17.94 6.37 13.64
N ARG A 53 -16.82 6.36 14.37
CA ARG A 53 -15.56 5.76 13.89
C ARG A 53 -15.70 4.26 13.65
N ILE A 54 -16.35 3.56 14.58
CA ILE A 54 -16.58 2.12 14.49
C ILE A 54 -17.43 1.78 13.26
N ASP A 55 -18.52 2.50 13.06
CA ASP A 55 -19.44 2.27 11.94
C ASP A 55 -18.78 2.62 10.61
N TYR A 56 -18.02 3.72 10.56
CA TYR A 56 -17.25 4.06 9.38
C TYR A 56 -16.28 2.94 9.00
N ILE A 57 -15.52 2.41 9.97
CA ILE A 57 -14.58 1.31 9.73
C ILE A 57 -15.34 0.09 9.19
N ARG A 58 -16.44 -0.33 9.82
CA ARG A 58 -17.22 -1.50 9.36
C ARG A 58 -17.70 -1.35 7.92
N ASN A 59 -18.28 -0.20 7.59
CA ASN A 59 -18.89 0.04 6.29
C ASN A 59 -17.86 0.10 5.15
N HIS A 60 -16.63 0.56 5.44
CA HIS A 60 -15.59 0.73 4.42
C HIS A 60 -14.53 -0.37 4.43
N PHE A 61 -14.55 -1.28 5.40
CA PHE A 61 -13.50 -2.27 5.61
C PHE A 61 -13.27 -3.18 4.39
N GLY A 62 -14.34 -3.58 3.70
CA GLY A 62 -14.26 -4.47 2.52
C GLY A 62 -13.71 -3.80 1.26
N GLN A 63 -13.85 -2.47 1.15
CA GLN A 63 -13.51 -1.72 -0.07
C GLN A 63 -12.30 -0.80 0.08
N CYS A 64 -11.91 -0.43 1.30
CA CYS A 64 -10.84 0.53 1.56
C CYS A 64 -9.70 -0.12 2.35
N SER A 65 -8.46 0.23 2.07
CA SER A 65 -7.32 -0.17 2.90
C SER A 65 -7.33 0.57 4.24
N TYR A 66 -6.61 0.00 5.22
CA TYR A 66 -6.41 0.65 6.52
C TYR A 66 -5.80 2.05 6.43
N ALA A 67 -5.00 2.32 5.40
CA ALA A 67 -4.38 3.63 5.20
C ALA A 67 -5.40 4.67 4.71
N GLU A 68 -6.28 4.29 3.79
CA GLU A 68 -7.35 5.16 3.30
C GLU A 68 -8.38 5.46 4.40
N ILE A 69 -8.81 4.44 5.15
CA ILE A 69 -9.71 4.61 6.30
C ILE A 69 -9.06 5.50 7.37
N GLY A 70 -7.77 5.30 7.64
CA GLY A 70 -7.03 6.12 8.58
C GLY A 70 -6.97 7.59 8.13
N LYS A 71 -6.71 7.84 6.85
CA LYS A 71 -6.69 9.19 6.29
C LYS A 71 -8.04 9.90 6.47
N GLU A 72 -9.15 9.22 6.20
CA GLU A 72 -10.48 9.83 6.33
C GLU A 72 -10.81 10.14 7.79
N LEU A 73 -10.50 9.22 8.71
CA LEU A 73 -10.81 9.40 10.13
C LEU A 73 -9.79 10.27 10.88
N GLY A 74 -8.72 10.72 10.22
CA GLY A 74 -7.59 11.39 10.87
C GLY A 74 -6.83 10.49 11.86
N LEU A 75 -6.80 9.18 11.61
CA LEU A 75 -6.18 8.16 12.44
C LEU A 75 -4.97 7.52 11.72
N SER A 76 -4.05 6.95 12.50
CA SER A 76 -2.95 6.20 11.90
C SER A 76 -3.45 4.86 11.31
N ARG A 77 -2.82 4.42 10.21
CA ARG A 77 -3.06 3.10 9.59
C ARG A 77 -3.00 1.96 10.61
N CYS A 78 -2.00 2.02 11.50
CA CYS A 78 -1.79 0.99 12.53
C CYS A 78 -2.97 0.93 13.51
N TYR A 79 -3.45 2.10 13.94
CA TYR A 79 -4.58 2.19 14.87
C TYR A 79 -5.85 1.59 14.28
N VAL A 80 -6.18 1.92 13.03
CA VAL A 80 -7.35 1.33 12.32
C VAL A 80 -7.22 -0.18 12.20
N ARG A 81 -6.04 -0.69 11.84
CA ARG A 81 -5.79 -2.15 11.77
C ARG A 81 -6.02 -2.83 13.11
N CYS A 82 -5.48 -2.29 14.20
CA CYS A 82 -5.67 -2.84 15.54
C CYS A 82 -7.14 -2.81 15.96
N LEU A 83 -7.85 -1.73 15.63
CA LEU A 83 -9.27 -1.60 15.95
C LEU A 83 -10.12 -2.60 15.15
N ALA A 84 -9.90 -2.71 13.84
CA ALA A 84 -10.58 -3.70 13.00
C ALA A 84 -10.34 -5.14 13.50
N HIS A 85 -9.11 -5.46 13.91
CA HIS A 85 -8.79 -6.75 14.52
C HIS A 85 -9.55 -6.99 15.84
N ARG A 86 -9.60 -5.99 16.73
CA ARG A 86 -10.38 -6.05 17.98
C ARG A 86 -11.87 -6.24 17.72
N MET A 87 -12.37 -5.71 16.61
CA MET A 87 -13.76 -5.87 16.16
C MET A 87 -14.01 -7.20 15.43
N GLY A 88 -12.98 -8.04 15.24
CA GLY A 88 -13.10 -9.32 14.55
C GLY A 88 -13.32 -9.21 13.04
N LEU A 89 -13.05 -8.05 12.44
CA LEU A 89 -13.24 -7.84 11.01
C LEU A 89 -12.18 -8.61 10.21
N LYS A 90 -12.63 -9.43 9.26
CA LYS A 90 -11.78 -10.21 8.35
C LYS A 90 -12.32 -10.07 6.93
N ARG A 91 -11.40 -9.85 5.99
CA ARG A 91 -11.76 -9.79 4.57
C ARG A 91 -11.81 -11.19 3.98
N THR A 92 -12.67 -11.33 3.00
CA THR A 92 -12.61 -12.46 2.07
C THR A 92 -11.42 -12.30 1.12
N PRO A 93 -10.89 -13.39 0.55
CA PRO A 93 -9.81 -13.31 -0.45
C PRO A 93 -10.16 -12.41 -1.65
N LYS A 94 -11.44 -12.37 -2.03
CA LYS A 94 -11.94 -11.52 -3.12
C LYS A 94 -11.84 -10.04 -2.78
N GLU A 95 -12.26 -9.65 -1.58
CA GLU A 95 -12.17 -8.26 -1.11
C GLU A 95 -10.71 -7.81 -0.98
N ASP A 96 -9.84 -8.67 -0.42
CA ASP A 96 -8.41 -8.38 -0.34
C ASP A 96 -7.80 -8.16 -1.72
N TYR A 97 -8.14 -9.01 -2.70
CA TYR A 97 -7.70 -8.83 -4.08
C TYR A 97 -8.22 -7.53 -4.70
N GLN A 98 -9.50 -7.19 -4.49
CA GLN A 98 -10.07 -5.94 -5.03
C GLN A 98 -9.37 -4.70 -4.47
N VAL A 99 -9.16 -4.65 -3.16
CA VAL A 99 -8.44 -3.56 -2.50
C VAL A 99 -7.00 -3.48 -3.00
N TYR A 100 -6.29 -4.61 -3.04
CA TYR A 100 -4.91 -4.68 -3.53
C TYR A 100 -4.81 -4.23 -4.99
N SER A 101 -5.65 -4.77 -5.87
CA SER A 101 -5.63 -4.49 -7.32
C SER A 101 -5.88 -3.01 -7.61
N ARG A 102 -6.84 -2.39 -6.91
CA ARG A 102 -7.09 -0.94 -7.04
C ARG A 102 -5.86 -0.13 -6.65
N ILE A 103 -5.32 -0.39 -5.45
CA ILE A 103 -4.17 0.35 -4.92
C ILE A 103 -2.95 0.17 -5.82
N HIS A 104 -2.71 -1.05 -6.28
CA HIS A 104 -1.62 -1.36 -7.20
C HIS A 104 -1.79 -0.62 -8.53
N SER A 105 -3.00 -0.65 -9.12
CA SER A 105 -3.30 0.04 -10.38
C SER A 105 -3.13 1.56 -10.26
N ASP A 106 -3.56 2.16 -9.14
CA ASP A 106 -3.39 3.58 -8.86
C ASP A 106 -1.92 3.95 -8.65
N LEU A 107 -1.15 3.12 -7.94
CA LEU A 107 0.29 3.26 -7.79
C LEU A 107 0.99 3.22 -9.15
N MET A 108 0.69 2.21 -9.97
CA MET A 108 1.24 2.09 -11.33
C MET A 108 0.89 3.32 -12.18
N ARG A 109 -0.35 3.82 -12.11
CA ARG A 109 -0.77 5.02 -12.87
C ARG A 109 -0.01 6.27 -12.42
N ARG A 110 0.23 6.45 -11.13
CA ARG A 110 1.01 7.58 -10.58
C ARG A 110 2.48 7.48 -10.99
N GLU A 111 3.07 6.31 -10.87
CA GLU A 111 4.46 6.05 -11.23
C GLU A 111 4.67 6.26 -12.74
N ARG A 112 3.77 5.75 -13.61
CA ARG A 112 3.83 5.98 -15.07
C ARG A 112 3.79 7.45 -15.43
N ARG A 113 2.90 8.23 -14.79
CA ARG A 113 2.82 9.68 -15.03
C ARG A 113 4.13 10.37 -14.68
N ARG A 114 4.77 10.00 -13.57
CA ARG A 114 6.07 10.58 -13.19
C ARG A 114 7.14 10.31 -14.24
N VAL A 115 7.23 9.09 -14.75
CA VAL A 115 8.15 8.75 -15.85
C VAL A 115 7.87 9.60 -17.09
N ILE A 116 6.60 9.74 -17.49
CA ILE A 116 6.22 10.54 -18.68
C ILE A 116 6.63 12.01 -18.51
N PHE A 117 6.45 12.58 -17.32
CA PHE A 117 6.81 13.97 -17.03
C PHE A 117 8.28 14.15 -16.61
N GLY A 118 9.11 13.10 -16.66
CA GLY A 118 10.53 13.18 -16.29
C GLY A 118 10.76 13.46 -14.79
N LEU A 119 9.77 13.21 -13.94
CA LEU A 119 9.87 13.39 -12.49
C LEU A 119 10.57 12.20 -11.83
N THR A 120 11.15 12.44 -10.65
CA THR A 120 11.74 11.37 -9.85
C THR A 120 10.68 10.32 -9.48
N PRO A 121 11.03 9.03 -9.55
CA PRO A 121 10.09 7.95 -9.27
C PRO A 121 9.71 7.92 -7.78
N ILE A 122 8.47 7.54 -7.46
CA ILE A 122 8.04 7.35 -6.05
C ILE A 122 8.59 6.04 -5.51
N THR A 123 8.57 5.03 -6.36
CA THR A 123 9.00 3.67 -6.06
C THR A 123 10.04 3.21 -7.06
N ARG A 124 10.78 2.13 -6.76
CA ARG A 124 11.72 1.53 -7.73
C ARG A 124 11.04 0.61 -8.74
N ILE A 125 9.72 0.72 -8.92
CA ILE A 125 8.97 -0.16 -9.81
C ILE A 125 9.15 0.29 -11.26
N LYS A 126 9.58 -0.62 -12.12
CA LYS A 126 9.67 -0.38 -13.56
C LYS A 126 8.27 -0.36 -14.18
N VAL A 127 7.84 0.81 -14.63
CA VAL A 127 6.47 1.01 -15.13
C VAL A 127 6.32 1.25 -16.62
N VAL A 128 7.42 1.62 -17.29
CA VAL A 128 7.48 1.74 -18.75
C VAL A 128 8.54 0.77 -19.26
N SER A 129 8.13 -0.03 -20.23
CA SER A 129 9.05 -0.79 -21.07
C SER A 129 9.04 -0.16 -22.45
N ASN A 130 10.22 0.01 -23.06
CA ASN A 130 10.30 0.39 -24.45
C ASN A 130 9.89 -0.82 -25.31
N ARG A 131 8.59 -0.99 -25.54
CA ARG A 131 8.01 -2.18 -26.23
C ARG A 131 8.56 -2.33 -27.64
N ALA A 132 8.78 -1.21 -28.34
CA ALA A 132 9.39 -1.19 -29.68
C ALA A 132 10.81 -1.76 -29.63
N ARG A 133 11.64 -1.29 -28.69
CA ARG A 133 13.01 -1.81 -28.46
C ARG A 133 13.01 -3.29 -28.11
N VAL A 134 12.13 -3.71 -27.19
CA VAL A 134 12.04 -5.11 -26.74
C VAL A 134 11.65 -6.03 -27.89
N ARG A 135 10.62 -5.65 -28.68
CA ARG A 135 10.18 -6.42 -29.85
C ARG A 135 11.27 -6.49 -30.92
N LEU A 136 11.88 -5.36 -31.24
CA LEU A 136 12.95 -5.29 -32.24
C LEU A 136 14.15 -6.14 -31.82
N ARG A 137 14.59 -6.06 -30.56
CA ARG A 137 15.67 -6.91 -30.04
C ARG A 137 15.32 -8.39 -30.12
N SER A 138 14.10 -8.78 -29.76
CA SER A 138 13.64 -10.18 -29.88
C SER A 138 13.62 -10.65 -31.32
N TRP A 139 13.18 -9.81 -32.25
CA TRP A 139 13.13 -10.12 -33.67
C TRP A 139 14.55 -10.23 -34.27
N LEU A 140 15.45 -9.31 -33.95
CA LEU A 140 16.85 -9.35 -34.39
C LEU A 140 17.56 -10.62 -33.91
N LYS A 141 17.30 -11.06 -32.67
CA LYS A 141 17.78 -12.36 -32.17
C LYS A 141 17.31 -13.54 -33.03
N SER A 142 16.04 -13.55 -33.44
CA SER A 142 15.50 -14.60 -34.33
C SER A 142 16.15 -14.61 -35.72
N ARG A 143 16.82 -13.51 -36.09
CA ARG A 143 17.51 -13.34 -37.37
C ARG A 143 19.00 -13.66 -37.33
N GLY A 144 19.54 -14.01 -36.16
CA GLY A 144 20.96 -14.38 -35.99
C GLY A 144 21.81 -13.38 -35.23
N TYR A 145 21.27 -12.23 -34.81
CA TYR A 145 22.03 -11.30 -33.95
C TYR A 145 22.18 -11.86 -32.53
N ILE A 146 23.39 -11.75 -31.97
CA ILE A 146 23.73 -12.28 -30.63
C ILE A 146 23.62 -11.15 -29.60
N ALA A 147 22.95 -11.38 -28.47
CA ALA A 147 22.85 -10.40 -27.41
C ALA A 147 24.13 -10.37 -26.56
N GLY A 148 24.79 -9.21 -26.47
CA GLY A 148 25.95 -9.05 -25.58
C GLY A 148 25.57 -8.93 -24.11
N GLU A 149 26.60 -9.03 -23.24
CA GLU A 149 26.48 -8.86 -21.79
C GLU A 149 26.04 -7.45 -21.41
N GLU A 150 26.61 -6.44 -22.08
CA GLU A 150 26.22 -5.05 -21.87
C GLU A 150 24.81 -4.74 -22.38
N TYR A 151 24.11 -3.90 -21.61
CA TYR A 151 22.72 -3.58 -21.89
C TYR A 151 22.57 -2.78 -23.19
N GLY A 152 21.96 -3.42 -24.19
CA GLY A 152 21.64 -2.78 -25.46
C GLY A 152 22.59 -3.13 -26.59
N ILE A 153 23.65 -3.90 -26.36
CA ILE A 153 24.53 -4.38 -27.41
C ILE A 153 23.94 -5.62 -28.10
N LEU A 154 24.05 -5.66 -29.42
CA LEU A 154 23.75 -6.78 -30.31
C LEU A 154 24.94 -6.99 -31.25
N TYR A 155 25.46 -8.20 -31.29
CA TYR A 155 26.55 -8.59 -32.17
C TYR A 155 26.02 -9.18 -33.48
N TYR A 156 26.73 -8.92 -34.58
CA TYR A 156 26.57 -9.60 -35.85
C TYR A 156 27.84 -10.38 -36.19
N THR A 157 27.68 -11.58 -36.74
CA THR A 157 28.79 -12.40 -37.24
C THR A 157 29.10 -12.02 -38.70
N SER A 158 30.27 -12.42 -39.21
CA SER A 158 30.69 -12.08 -40.59
C SER A 158 29.82 -12.71 -41.68
N ASP A 159 29.22 -13.87 -41.38
CA ASP A 159 28.30 -14.62 -42.23
C ASP A 159 26.85 -14.08 -42.16
N LEU A 160 26.53 -13.24 -41.17
CA LEU A 160 25.20 -12.70 -41.01
C LEU A 160 24.92 -11.57 -42.02
N HIS A 161 23.87 -11.73 -42.81
CA HIS A 161 23.34 -10.64 -43.63
C HIS A 161 22.72 -9.54 -42.76
N ARG A 162 23.43 -8.42 -42.63
CA ARG A 162 23.01 -7.26 -41.85
C ARG A 162 21.77 -6.59 -42.41
N ILE A 163 20.83 -6.24 -41.54
CA ILE A 163 19.57 -5.59 -41.89
C ILE A 163 19.63 -4.11 -41.50
N HIS A 164 20.22 -3.30 -42.38
CA HIS A 164 20.58 -1.91 -42.08
C HIS A 164 19.39 -1.05 -41.62
N GLU A 165 18.22 -1.18 -42.23
CA GLU A 165 17.01 -0.44 -41.81
C GLU A 165 16.60 -0.75 -40.37
N SER A 166 16.73 -2.02 -39.96
CA SER A 166 16.41 -2.46 -38.61
C SER A 166 17.48 -2.03 -37.60
N GLU A 167 18.75 -1.99 -38.02
CA GLU A 167 19.84 -1.45 -37.21
C GLU A 167 19.66 0.05 -36.96
N LEU A 168 19.35 0.84 -38.01
CA LEU A 168 19.03 2.27 -37.89
C LEU A 168 17.81 2.53 -37.00
N ARG A 169 16.78 1.68 -37.08
CA ARG A 169 15.64 1.75 -36.17
C ARG A 169 16.04 1.39 -34.73
N GLY A 170 16.95 0.42 -34.58
CA GLY A 170 17.48 -0.03 -33.30
C GLY A 170 18.31 1.02 -32.59
N THR A 171 19.20 1.73 -33.31
CA THR A 171 20.03 2.81 -32.76
C THR A 171 19.20 3.96 -32.22
N LYS A 172 18.13 4.36 -32.92
CA LYS A 172 17.14 5.33 -32.41
C LYS A 172 16.46 4.88 -31.10
N LEU A 173 16.38 3.58 -30.85
CA LEU A 173 15.82 2.97 -29.64
C LEU A 173 16.89 2.68 -28.56
N GLY A 174 18.15 3.06 -28.81
CA GLY A 174 19.29 2.84 -27.93
C GLY A 174 19.84 1.41 -27.95
N LEU A 175 19.76 0.73 -29.10
CA LEU A 175 20.50 -0.50 -29.37
C LEU A 175 21.80 -0.17 -30.10
N HIS A 176 22.87 -0.89 -29.78
CA HIS A 176 24.18 -0.75 -30.41
C HIS A 176 24.53 -2.04 -31.13
N PHE A 177 25.07 -1.93 -32.35
CA PHE A 177 25.39 -3.06 -33.22
C PHE A 177 26.90 -3.12 -33.42
N LEU A 178 27.52 -4.23 -33.03
CA LEU A 178 28.97 -4.42 -33.08
C LEU A 178 29.30 -5.74 -33.80
N PRO A 179 30.48 -5.87 -34.44
CA PRO A 179 30.95 -7.16 -34.90
C PRO A 179 31.15 -8.10 -33.69
N TYR A 180 30.81 -9.37 -33.85
CA TYR A 180 31.06 -10.37 -32.80
C TYR A 180 32.57 -10.43 -32.52
N PRO A 181 33.01 -10.34 -31.24
CA PRO A 181 34.42 -10.35 -30.90
C PRO A 181 35.05 -11.66 -31.36
N ALA A 182 36.12 -11.59 -32.16
CA ALA A 182 36.99 -12.73 -32.40
C ALA A 182 37.72 -13.08 -31.09
N GLU A 183 38.02 -14.36 -30.85
CA GLU A 183 38.53 -14.89 -29.58
C GLU A 183 39.72 -14.10 -28.99
N GLU A 184 40.52 -13.43 -29.83
CA GLU A 184 41.65 -12.56 -29.42
C GLU A 184 41.24 -11.31 -28.59
N THR A 185 39.99 -10.84 -28.71
CA THR A 185 39.51 -9.63 -28.00
C THR A 185 38.90 -9.91 -26.63
N LEU A 186 38.49 -11.15 -26.33
CA LEU A 186 37.97 -11.54 -25.02
C LEU A 186 39.05 -11.60 -23.93
N VAL A 187 40.31 -11.71 -24.34
CA VAL A 187 41.45 -11.74 -23.42
C VAL A 187 41.71 -10.34 -22.85
N ILE A 188 41.53 -9.27 -23.63
CA ILE A 188 41.88 -7.91 -23.20
C ILE A 188 40.82 -7.31 -22.25
N SER A 189 39.55 -7.68 -22.39
CA SER A 189 38.46 -7.17 -21.52
C SER A 189 38.44 -7.78 -20.12
N ASN A 190 39.18 -8.86 -19.88
CA ASN A 190 39.24 -9.53 -18.57
C ASN A 190 40.49 -9.14 -17.74
N PHE A 191 41.32 -8.20 -18.22
CA PHE A 191 42.56 -7.77 -17.56
C PHE A 191 42.61 -6.27 -17.21
N ILE A 192 41.49 -5.54 -17.22
CA ILE A 192 41.37 -4.16 -16.73
C ILE A 192 40.12 -4.05 -15.84
#